data_AF-A0A7C1XZM9-F1
#
_entry.id   AF-A0A7C1XZM9-F1
#
_cell.length_a   1.000
_cell.length_b   1.000
_cell.length_c   1.000
_cell.angle_alpha   90.00
_cell.angle_beta   90.00
_cell.angle_gamma   90.00
#
_symmetry.space_group_name_H-M   'P 1'
#
loop_
_entity.id
_entity.type
_entity.pdbx_description
1 polymer ?
#
loop_
_entity_poly.entity_id
_entity_poly.type
_entity_poly.pdbx_seq_one_letter_code
_entity_poly.pdbx_strand_id
1 'polypeptide(L)' 'MISRLCIIGVGLIGGSLARALRDAGWVGEVVGSSRRT' A
#
# COMPACT_ATOMS: atom_id res chain seq x y z
N MET A 1 13.11 -6.71 -1.12
CA MET A 1 11.85 -7.09 -0.46
C MET A 1 11.58 -6.09 0.65
N ILE A 2 10.40 -5.48 0.71
CA ILE A 2 10.07 -4.41 1.66
C ILE A 2 9.22 -5.00 2.80
N SER A 3 9.69 -4.92 4.03
CA SER A 3 8.97 -5.52 5.17
C SER A 3 7.69 -4.76 5.50
N ARG A 4 7.74 -3.42 5.52
CA ARG A 4 6.60 -2.52 5.76
C ARG A 4 6.64 -1.34 4.80
N LEU A 5 5.52 -1.06 4.14
CA LEU A 5 5.36 0.06 3.21
C LEU A 5 4.25 1.00 3.72
N CYS A 6 4.56 2.29 3.89
CA CYS A 6 3.54 3.30 4.15
C CYS A 6 3.11 3.97 2.84
N ILE A 7 1.81 4.04 2.59
CA ILE A 7 1.21 4.70 1.42
C ILE A 7 0.39 5.90 1.88
N ILE A 8 0.80 7.08 1.42
CA ILE A 8 0.09 8.34 1.66
C ILE A 8 -0.86 8.59 0.49
N GLY A 9 -2.16 8.54 0.75
CA GLY A 9 -3.22 8.64 -0.26
C GLY A 9 -3.72 7.28 -0.75
N VAL A 10 -4.51 6.59 0.07
CA VAL A 10 -5.10 5.27 -0.24
C VAL A 10 -6.41 5.33 -1.04
N GLY A 11 -6.43 6.16 -2.09
CA GLY A 11 -7.54 6.19 -3.07
C GLY A 11 -7.45 5.04 -4.08
N LEU A 12 -8.11 5.19 -5.24
CA LEU A 12 -8.08 4.19 -6.32
C LEU A 12 -6.64 3.81 -6.74
N ILE A 13 -5.74 4.81 -6.79
CA ILE A 13 -4.35 4.61 -7.21
C ILE A 13 -3.53 3.97 -6.07
N GLY A 14 -3.51 4.58 -4.87
CA GLY A 14 -2.71 4.06 -3.76
C GLY A 14 -3.14 2.66 -3.31
N GLY A 15 -4.45 2.38 -3.32
CA GLY A 15 -5.00 1.06 -3.00
C GLY A 15 -4.72 0.00 -4.06
N SER A 16 -4.81 0.33 -5.36
CA SER A 16 -4.47 -0.62 -6.43
C SER A 16 -2.98 -0.95 -6.47
N LEU A 17 -2.11 0.04 -6.23
CA LEU A 17 -0.67 -0.18 -6.07
C LEU A 17 -0.36 -1.09 -4.88
N ALA A 18 -0.95 -0.81 -3.71
CA ALA A 18 -0.80 -1.63 -2.51
C ALA A 18 -1.12 -3.10 -2.78
N ARG A 19 -2.24 -3.32 -3.47
CA ARG A 19 -2.71 -4.65 -3.86
C ARG A 19 -1.73 -5.34 -4.81
N ALA A 20 -1.33 -4.67 -5.89
CA ALA A 20 -0.39 -5.24 -6.86
C ALA A 20 0.96 -5.63 -6.23
N LEU A 21 1.49 -4.79 -5.34
CA LEU A 21 2.75 -5.06 -4.64
C LEU A 21 2.64 -6.24 -3.65
N ARG A 22 1.48 -6.39 -3.00
CA ARG A 22 1.21 -7.53 -2.12
C ARG A 22 1.03 -8.83 -2.91
N ASP A 23 0.28 -8.78 -4.01
CA ASP A 23 0.03 -9.93 -4.89
C ASP A 23 1.34 -10.41 -5.56
N ALA A 24 2.26 -9.48 -5.86
CA ALA A 24 3.59 -9.81 -6.38
C ALA A 24 4.56 -10.33 -5.30
N GLY A 25 4.21 -10.30 -4.01
CA GLY A 25 5.09 -10.72 -2.91
C GLY A 25 6.21 -9.73 -2.58
N TRP A 26 6.11 -8.48 -3.02
CA TRP A 26 7.18 -7.47 -2.82
C TRP A 26 7.14 -6.83 -1.44
N VAL A 27 5.97 -6.85 -0.79
CA VAL A 27 5.70 -6.16 0.47
C VAL A 27 5.03 -7.09 1.49
N GLY A 28 5.53 -7.13 2.72
CA GLY A 28 4.94 -7.90 3.81
C GLY A 28 3.70 -7.22 4.44
N GLU A 29 3.84 -5.95 4.82
CA GLU A 29 2.77 -5.17 5.45
C GLU A 29 2.61 -3.81 4.78
N VAL A 30 1.35 -3.39 4.57
CA VAL A 30 1.03 -2.06 4.04
C VAL A 30 0.30 -1.25 5.10
N VAL A 31 0.82 -0.06 5.39
CA VAL A 31 0.20 0.94 6.26
C VAL A 31 -0.38 2.05 5.38
N GLY A 32 -1.69 2.24 5.42
CA GLY A 32 -2.36 3.31 4.68
C GLY A 32 -2.52 4.57 5.54
N SER A 33 -2.29 5.74 4.95
CA SER A 33 -2.62 7.03 5.57
C SER A 33 -3.35 7.92 4.57
N SER A 34 -4.46 8.52 5.01
CA SER A 34 -5.33 9.36 4.19
C SER A 34 -5.76 10.58 5.00
N ARG A 35 -6.06 11.68 4.31
CA ARG A 35 -6.62 12.88 4.96
C ARG A 35 -8.12 12.77 5.26
N ARG A 36 -8.80 11.76 4.72
CA ARG A 36 -10.26 11.58 4.80
C ARG A 36 -10.67 10.25 5.45
N THR A 37 -9.75 9.54 6.09
CA THR A 37 -9.97 8.16 6.56
C THR A 37 -9.19 7.91 7.84
#